data_AF-A0A1J5EZ42-F1
#
_entry.id   AF-A0A1J5EZ42-F1
#
_cell.length_a   1.000
_cell.length_b   1.000
_cell.length_c   1.000
_cell.angle_alpha   90.00
_cell.angle_beta   90.00
_cell.angle_gamma   90.00
#
_symmetry.space_group_name_H-M   'P 1'
#
loop_
_entity.id
_entity.type
_entity.pdbx_description
1 polymer ?
#
loop_
_entity_poly.entity_id
_entity_poly.type
_entity_poly.pdbx_seq_one_letter_code
_entity_poly.pdbx_strand_id
1 'polypeptide(L)'
;MKIAANASIYYHDIGDYLSREQKLEIIRDARSINGLKWTELHPDEHGDWINHRNEGFAEFIPLEPDKKFDAKSSSVFCVNSRGFETGRDAWVYNYSPAKLSANMKKMVHFYNEQVTFFDQKKKAQPNVKAKDCISTDASKISWTSSLLSHLERSETAAFEKDQIYTSLYRPFVKMNNYSGDKMIHRRGQFEQFFPTADTENRVICVSGLGGTKANTAIISNVIPDLNCLDAGAQCFPLYWYEKAEGNQISAFGSNSGYIRHDGITDWMLKTVRERFSGTRAITREHIFYYVYGLLHSQEYRETFSADLKKELPRIPIVESLDDFMAFSKAGKALAELHLHYDDFAAENAETATRKPAVSHALAADKIVQWQTGPTILLDGTATAIENIPEEALIVNKIRFASKEDKSTILYNNRITLQNIPAQAHDYIVNGRSALEWILDRYQVKTDKDSGILNDPNDWAREHNSPAYILNLLLSVIDLSVKSVGIVNGLPKAGV
;
A
#
# COMPACT_ATOMS: atom_id res chain seq x y z
N MET A 1 -26.08 -48.67 -1.41
CA MET A 1 -25.59 -47.42 -0.79
C MET A 1 -26.58 -46.33 -1.20
N LYS A 2 -27.43 -45.84 -0.29
CA LYS A 2 -28.38 -44.76 -0.61
C LYS A 2 -27.58 -43.48 -0.78
N ILE A 3 -27.55 -42.94 -2.00
CA ILE A 3 -27.06 -41.59 -2.27
C ILE A 3 -27.95 -40.65 -1.46
N ALA A 4 -27.39 -39.94 -0.48
CA ALA A 4 -28.13 -38.93 0.27
C ALA A 4 -28.63 -37.88 -0.73
N ALA A 5 -29.91 -37.51 -0.65
CA ALA A 5 -30.47 -36.47 -1.51
C ALA A 5 -29.67 -35.17 -1.29
N ASN A 6 -29.14 -34.58 -2.37
CA ASN A 6 -28.43 -33.31 -2.31
C ASN A 6 -29.37 -32.25 -1.71
N ALA A 7 -28.90 -31.52 -0.71
CA ALA A 7 -29.63 -30.38 -0.17
C ALA A 7 -29.61 -29.23 -1.19
N SER A 8 -30.77 -28.62 -1.47
CA SER A 8 -30.89 -27.43 -2.32
C SER A 8 -30.66 -26.16 -1.52
N ILE A 9 -29.94 -25.20 -2.12
CA ILE A 9 -29.69 -23.87 -1.55
C ILE A 9 -30.52 -22.87 -2.34
N TYR A 10 -31.40 -22.13 -1.67
CA TYR A 10 -32.18 -21.04 -2.27
C TYR A 10 -31.64 -19.70 -1.77
N TYR A 11 -31.18 -18.87 -2.69
CA TYR A 11 -30.57 -17.57 -2.40
C TYR A 11 -31.39 -16.43 -3.00
N HIS A 12 -31.42 -15.30 -2.30
CA HIS A 12 -32.01 -14.06 -2.78
C HIS A 12 -31.10 -12.92 -2.34
N ASP A 13 -30.57 -12.17 -3.32
CA ASP A 13 -29.93 -10.89 -3.04
C ASP A 13 -31.00 -9.81 -2.91
N ILE A 14 -30.99 -9.08 -1.81
CA ILE A 14 -31.97 -8.02 -1.56
C ILE A 14 -31.76 -6.82 -2.50
N GLY A 15 -30.57 -6.66 -3.08
CA GLY A 15 -30.22 -5.61 -4.02
C GLY A 15 -29.32 -4.51 -3.44
N ASP A 16 -28.49 -3.94 -4.34
CA ASP A 16 -27.55 -2.86 -4.03
C ASP A 16 -28.24 -1.49 -3.94
N TYR A 17 -27.59 -0.55 -3.26
CA TYR A 17 -28.01 0.86 -3.12
C TYR A 17 -29.39 1.10 -2.48
N LEU A 18 -29.98 0.09 -1.85
CA LEU A 18 -31.22 0.23 -1.11
C LEU A 18 -31.00 0.82 0.29
N SER A 19 -31.82 1.81 0.65
CA SER A 19 -31.89 2.32 2.02
C SER A 19 -32.42 1.24 2.98
N ARG A 20 -32.27 1.47 4.28
CA ARG A 20 -32.85 0.61 5.32
C ARG A 20 -34.36 0.45 5.13
N GLU A 21 -35.07 1.54 4.86
CA GLU A 21 -36.52 1.59 4.72
C GLU A 21 -36.99 0.81 3.49
N GLN A 22 -36.29 0.96 2.36
CA GLN A 22 -36.57 0.20 1.14
C GLN A 22 -36.38 -1.31 1.36
N LYS A 23 -35.32 -1.72 2.05
CA LYS A 23 -35.11 -3.14 2.41
C LYS A 23 -36.23 -3.68 3.29
N LEU A 24 -36.70 -2.89 4.27
CA LEU A 24 -37.81 -3.27 5.15
C LEU A 24 -39.14 -3.35 4.40
N GLU A 25 -39.36 -2.44 3.44
CA GLU A 25 -40.54 -2.45 2.57
C GLU A 25 -40.59 -3.71 1.71
N ILE A 26 -39.47 -4.11 1.08
CA ILE A 26 -39.37 -5.38 0.33
C ILE A 26 -39.74 -6.58 1.21
N ILE A 27 -39.21 -6.66 2.44
CA ILE A 27 -39.52 -7.76 3.37
C ILE A 27 -41.01 -7.74 3.78
N ARG A 28 -41.56 -6.55 4.08
CA ARG A 28 -42.97 -6.37 4.44
C ARG A 28 -43.89 -6.81 3.30
N ASP A 29 -43.57 -6.41 2.08
CA ASP A 29 -44.36 -6.69 0.89
C ASP A 29 -44.26 -8.18 0.49
N ALA A 30 -43.09 -8.80 0.68
CA ALA A 30 -42.92 -10.24 0.51
C ALA A 30 -43.72 -11.07 1.53
N ARG A 31 -43.98 -10.52 2.73
CA ARG A 31 -44.71 -11.12 3.88
C ARG A 31 -44.09 -12.37 4.50
N SER A 32 -43.47 -13.23 3.69
CA SER A 32 -42.82 -14.49 4.05
C SER A 32 -41.77 -14.84 3.01
N ILE A 33 -41.00 -15.91 3.24
CA ILE A 33 -40.03 -16.43 2.26
C ILE A 33 -40.70 -16.76 0.91
N ASN A 34 -41.97 -17.15 0.89
CA ASN A 34 -42.67 -17.49 -0.35
C ASN A 34 -42.95 -16.29 -1.26
N GLY A 35 -42.84 -15.06 -0.73
CA GLY A 35 -43.01 -13.83 -1.51
C GLY A 35 -41.71 -13.30 -2.11
N LEU A 36 -40.56 -13.94 -1.83
CA LEU A 36 -39.27 -13.58 -2.42
C LEU A 36 -39.01 -14.42 -3.67
N LYS A 37 -38.32 -13.82 -4.64
CA LYS A 37 -37.84 -14.53 -5.83
C LYS A 37 -36.52 -15.20 -5.52
N TRP A 38 -36.56 -16.51 -5.29
CA TRP A 38 -35.38 -17.32 -5.02
C TRP A 38 -34.65 -17.72 -6.30
N THR A 39 -33.33 -17.75 -6.22
CA THR A 39 -32.42 -18.39 -7.17
C THR A 39 -31.85 -19.63 -6.50
N GLU A 40 -32.03 -20.80 -7.11
CA GLU A 40 -31.37 -22.02 -6.63
C GLU A 40 -29.87 -21.94 -6.97
N LEU A 41 -29.02 -22.22 -5.99
CA LEU A 41 -27.57 -22.21 -6.13
C LEU A 41 -27.01 -23.63 -6.02
N HIS A 42 -25.93 -23.84 -6.76
CA HIS A 42 -25.11 -25.05 -6.66
C HIS A 42 -23.70 -24.63 -6.24
N PRO A 43 -23.21 -25.09 -5.07
CA PRO A 43 -21.83 -24.83 -4.68
C PRO A 43 -20.85 -25.41 -5.70
N ASP A 44 -19.76 -24.70 -5.97
CA ASP A 44 -18.65 -25.22 -6.77
C ASP A 44 -17.77 -26.19 -5.97
N GLU A 45 -16.71 -26.72 -6.60
CA GLU A 45 -15.76 -27.66 -5.96
C GLU A 45 -15.01 -27.03 -4.75
N HIS A 46 -14.97 -25.70 -4.68
CA HIS A 46 -14.40 -24.95 -3.57
C HIS A 46 -15.42 -24.66 -2.45
N GLY A 47 -16.68 -25.05 -2.65
CA GLY A 47 -17.78 -24.80 -1.72
C GLY A 47 -18.35 -23.39 -1.80
N ASP A 48 -18.05 -22.62 -2.84
CA ASP A 48 -18.53 -21.26 -3.01
C ASP A 48 -19.99 -21.25 -3.49
N TRP A 49 -20.87 -20.54 -2.77
CA TRP A 49 -22.29 -20.45 -3.16
C TRP A 49 -22.52 -19.39 -4.25
N ILE A 50 -21.83 -18.24 -4.14
CA ILE A 50 -21.91 -17.10 -5.06
C ILE A 50 -20.50 -16.62 -5.39
N ASN A 51 -20.35 -15.89 -6.51
CA ASN A 51 -19.06 -15.41 -7.03
C ASN A 51 -18.09 -16.59 -7.20
N HIS A 52 -18.50 -17.56 -8.01
CA HIS A 52 -17.70 -18.76 -8.31
C HIS A 52 -16.37 -18.37 -8.95
N ARG A 53 -15.36 -19.18 -8.68
CA ARG A 53 -14.01 -19.01 -9.20
C ARG A 53 -13.94 -19.44 -10.66
N ASN A 54 -13.00 -18.87 -11.40
CA ASN A 54 -12.73 -19.32 -12.76
C ASN A 54 -11.72 -20.49 -12.71
N GLU A 55 -12.10 -21.66 -13.23
CA GLU A 55 -11.22 -22.84 -13.25
C GLU A 55 -9.87 -22.57 -13.95
N GLY A 56 -9.87 -21.73 -15.00
CA GLY A 56 -8.66 -21.34 -15.72
C GLY A 56 -7.70 -20.47 -14.91
N PHE A 57 -8.18 -19.78 -13.86
CA PHE A 57 -7.32 -18.98 -12.98
C PHE A 57 -6.31 -19.86 -12.24
N ALA A 58 -6.72 -21.08 -11.83
CA ALA A 58 -5.87 -22.02 -11.12
C ALA A 58 -4.68 -22.52 -11.97
N GLU A 59 -4.82 -22.50 -13.30
CA GLU A 59 -3.77 -22.89 -14.25
C GLU A 59 -2.66 -21.82 -14.37
N PHE A 60 -2.94 -20.59 -13.95
CA PHE A 60 -1.97 -19.50 -13.99
C PHE A 60 -0.91 -19.62 -12.88
N ILE A 61 0.22 -18.94 -13.12
CA ILE A 61 1.40 -19.03 -12.27
C ILE A 61 1.14 -18.29 -10.95
N PRO A 62 1.27 -18.92 -9.78
CA PRO A 62 1.07 -18.24 -8.51
C PRO A 62 2.12 -17.14 -8.29
N LEU A 63 1.69 -16.04 -7.67
CA LEU A 63 2.58 -14.91 -7.37
C LEU A 63 3.54 -15.26 -6.23
N GLU A 64 3.02 -15.85 -5.14
CA GLU A 64 3.80 -16.33 -4.00
C GLU A 64 4.35 -17.75 -4.18
N PRO A 65 5.48 -18.05 -3.51
CA PRO A 65 5.99 -19.42 -3.44
C PRO A 65 5.30 -20.23 -2.33
N ASP A 66 5.29 -21.55 -2.46
CA ASP A 66 4.92 -22.45 -1.37
C ASP A 66 5.90 -22.35 -0.19
N LYS A 67 7.18 -22.12 -0.50
CA LYS A 67 8.26 -21.91 0.47
C LYS A 67 9.02 -20.63 0.18
N LYS A 68 9.07 -19.73 1.15
CA LYS A 68 9.82 -18.47 1.05
C LYS A 68 11.33 -18.69 0.92
N PHE A 69 11.95 -17.80 0.16
CA PHE A 69 13.36 -17.80 -0.23
C PHE A 69 13.75 -19.02 -1.07
N ASP A 70 12.81 -19.61 -1.81
CA ASP A 70 13.08 -20.69 -2.76
C ASP A 70 13.08 -20.17 -4.21
N ALA A 71 14.28 -19.94 -4.75
CA ALA A 71 14.46 -19.47 -6.12
C ALA A 71 14.03 -20.51 -7.18
N LYS A 72 13.79 -21.77 -6.80
CA LYS A 72 13.36 -22.85 -7.69
C LYS A 72 11.86 -23.11 -7.64
N SER A 73 11.13 -22.41 -6.76
CA SER A 73 9.66 -22.49 -6.68
C SER A 73 9.03 -22.21 -8.04
N SER A 74 7.95 -22.94 -8.36
CA SER A 74 7.14 -22.72 -9.57
C SER A 74 6.15 -21.57 -9.40
N SER A 75 6.66 -20.43 -8.94
CA SER A 75 5.95 -19.19 -8.69
C SER A 75 6.69 -18.02 -9.33
N VAL A 76 6.04 -16.86 -9.44
CA VAL A 76 6.68 -15.64 -9.94
C VAL A 76 7.79 -15.17 -9.00
N PHE A 77 7.47 -15.03 -7.70
CA PHE A 77 8.41 -14.57 -6.69
C PHE A 77 8.89 -15.73 -5.81
N CYS A 78 10.16 -15.64 -5.38
CA CYS A 78 10.77 -16.58 -4.44
C CYS A 78 10.46 -16.24 -2.98
N VAL A 79 9.90 -15.06 -2.71
CA VAL A 79 9.49 -14.62 -1.37
C VAL A 79 8.42 -13.54 -1.49
N ASN A 80 7.50 -13.52 -0.52
CA ASN A 80 6.55 -12.44 -0.31
C ASN A 80 6.45 -12.10 1.18
N SER A 81 5.86 -10.95 1.50
CA SER A 81 5.57 -10.57 2.87
C SER A 81 4.21 -9.92 3.04
N ARG A 82 3.63 -10.05 4.23
CA ARG A 82 2.55 -9.16 4.66
C ARG A 82 3.13 -7.78 4.93
N GLY A 83 2.36 -6.73 4.66
CA GLY A 83 2.72 -5.37 5.02
C GLY A 83 3.04 -5.20 6.51
N PHE A 84 3.75 -4.13 6.84
CA PHE A 84 4.32 -3.91 8.17
C PHE A 84 3.21 -3.66 9.20
N GLU A 85 3.09 -4.51 10.22
CA GLU A 85 2.01 -4.45 11.20
C GLU A 85 2.52 -3.94 12.55
N THR A 86 2.23 -2.68 12.87
CA THR A 86 2.68 -2.08 14.12
C THR A 86 1.81 -2.53 15.31
N GLY A 87 0.49 -2.58 15.10
CA GLY A 87 -0.52 -2.73 16.16
C GLY A 87 -0.69 -1.48 17.04
N ARG A 88 -0.09 -0.34 16.66
CA ARG A 88 -0.03 0.91 17.45
C ARG A 88 0.34 2.12 16.60
N ASP A 89 -0.35 2.31 15.47
CA ASP A 89 0.01 3.30 14.46
C ASP A 89 0.22 4.72 15.02
N ALA A 90 -0.63 5.18 15.94
CA ALA A 90 -0.50 6.53 16.53
C ALA A 90 0.85 6.78 17.24
N TRP A 91 1.48 5.71 17.74
CA TRP A 91 2.79 5.77 18.39
C TRP A 91 3.93 5.62 17.40
N VAL A 92 3.77 4.71 16.43
CA VAL A 92 4.86 4.26 15.54
C VAL A 92 4.96 5.08 14.25
N TYR A 93 3.87 5.73 13.80
CA TYR A 93 3.87 6.59 12.62
C TYR A 93 3.70 8.06 13.01
N ASN A 94 4.50 8.95 12.41
CA ASN A 94 4.27 10.39 12.49
C ASN A 94 4.89 11.12 11.28
N TYR A 95 4.31 12.26 10.88
CA TYR A 95 4.92 13.12 9.88
C TYR A 95 6.21 13.80 10.39
N SER A 96 6.34 14.05 11.69
CA SER A 96 7.59 14.56 12.29
C SER A 96 8.46 13.42 12.86
N PRO A 97 9.70 13.26 12.41
CA PRO A 97 10.65 12.31 13.00
C PRO A 97 11.02 12.70 14.44
N ALA A 98 11.04 14.00 14.76
CA ALA A 98 11.30 14.48 16.12
C ALA A 98 10.16 14.13 17.09
N LYS A 99 8.90 14.35 16.69
CA LYS A 99 7.73 13.95 17.50
C LYS A 99 7.65 12.43 17.65
N LEU A 100 7.87 11.69 16.56
CA LEU A 100 7.96 10.22 16.60
C LEU A 100 9.00 9.75 17.61
N SER A 101 10.21 10.29 17.54
CA SER A 101 11.31 9.95 18.47
C SER A 101 10.92 10.22 19.92
N ALA A 102 10.30 11.37 20.20
CA ALA A 102 9.87 11.73 21.55
C ALA A 102 8.76 10.79 22.08
N ASN A 103 7.78 10.46 21.24
CA ASN A 103 6.69 9.55 21.59
C ASN A 103 7.23 8.14 21.87
N MET A 104 8.08 7.61 20.98
CA MET A 104 8.65 6.28 21.17
C MET A 104 9.55 6.18 22.41
N LYS A 105 10.36 7.21 22.71
CA LYS A 105 11.13 7.25 23.97
C LYS A 105 10.24 7.17 25.20
N LYS A 106 9.13 7.92 25.23
CA LYS A 106 8.16 7.88 26.34
C LYS A 106 7.52 6.51 26.48
N MET A 107 7.08 5.91 25.37
CA MET A 107 6.47 4.59 25.38
C MET A 107 7.44 3.48 25.81
N VAL A 108 8.68 3.49 25.29
CA VAL A 108 9.73 2.53 25.68
C VAL A 108 10.06 2.65 27.16
N HIS A 109 10.19 3.88 27.67
CA HIS A 109 10.42 4.11 29.09
C HIS A 109 9.29 3.53 29.94
N PHE A 110 8.03 3.86 29.60
CA PHE A 110 6.87 3.35 30.31
C PHE A 110 6.75 1.82 30.24
N TYR A 111 7.02 1.22 29.07
CA TYR A 111 7.07 -0.23 28.91
C TYR A 111 8.04 -0.87 29.90
N ASN A 112 9.26 -0.33 30.03
CA ASN A 112 10.27 -0.86 30.96
C ASN A 112 9.88 -0.69 32.43
N GLU A 113 9.15 0.38 32.79
CA GLU A 113 8.54 0.51 34.12
C GLU A 113 7.53 -0.61 34.38
N GLN A 114 6.69 -0.93 33.39
CA GLN A 114 5.71 -2.02 33.50
C GLN A 114 6.38 -3.40 33.57
N VAL A 115 7.50 -3.63 32.87
CA VAL A 115 8.32 -4.84 33.01
C VAL A 115 8.80 -5.00 34.46
N THR A 116 9.42 -3.94 35.01
CA THR A 116 9.92 -3.95 36.39
C THR A 116 8.81 -4.19 37.40
N PHE A 117 7.66 -3.52 37.23
CA PHE A 117 6.48 -3.70 38.07
C PHE A 117 5.93 -5.12 38.00
N PHE A 118 5.80 -5.68 36.80
CA PHE A 118 5.31 -7.04 36.60
C PHE A 118 6.23 -8.08 37.23
N ASP A 119 7.54 -7.94 37.08
CA ASP A 119 8.53 -8.85 37.69
C ASP A 119 8.41 -8.87 39.23
N GLN A 120 8.19 -7.71 39.86
CA GLN A 120 7.96 -7.63 41.29
C GLN A 120 6.65 -8.31 41.70
N LYS A 121 5.57 -8.10 40.93
CA LYS A 121 4.27 -8.75 41.16
C LYS A 121 4.35 -10.26 40.98
N LYS A 122 5.04 -10.74 39.95
CA LYS A 122 5.23 -12.17 39.66
C LYS A 122 6.03 -12.87 40.76
N LYS A 123 7.03 -12.21 41.36
CA LYS A 123 7.73 -12.72 42.55
C LYS A 123 6.81 -12.91 43.75
N ALA A 124 5.86 -11.99 43.96
CA ALA A 124 4.89 -12.09 45.05
C ALA A 124 3.74 -13.06 44.73
N GLN A 125 3.38 -13.21 43.46
CA GLN A 125 2.24 -14.00 42.97
C GLN A 125 2.63 -14.74 41.67
N PRO A 126 3.16 -15.98 41.76
CA PRO A 126 3.74 -16.68 40.60
C PRO A 126 2.81 -16.89 39.39
N ASN A 127 1.49 -16.92 39.61
CA ASN A 127 0.47 -17.19 38.58
C ASN A 127 -0.21 -15.91 38.04
N VAL A 128 0.27 -14.71 38.41
CA VAL A 128 -0.30 -13.45 37.89
C VAL A 128 -0.02 -13.30 36.39
N LYS A 129 -1.02 -12.87 35.62
CA LYS A 129 -0.87 -12.58 34.19
C LYS A 129 -0.67 -11.09 34.00
N ALA A 130 0.13 -10.69 33.01
CA ALA A 130 0.48 -9.27 32.82
C ALA A 130 -0.76 -8.40 32.62
N LYS A 131 -1.68 -8.85 31.76
CA LYS A 131 -2.93 -8.15 31.44
C LYS A 131 -3.82 -7.82 32.65
N ASP A 132 -3.65 -8.53 33.77
CA ASP A 132 -4.50 -8.38 34.96
C ASP A 132 -3.92 -7.36 35.96
N CYS A 133 -2.70 -6.87 35.75
CA CYS A 133 -2.04 -5.96 36.70
C CYS A 133 -1.31 -4.75 36.09
N ILE A 134 -0.85 -4.83 34.84
CA ILE A 134 -0.15 -3.70 34.20
C ILE A 134 -1.12 -2.56 33.88
N SER A 135 -0.59 -1.35 33.76
CA SER A 135 -1.37 -0.20 33.31
C SER A 135 -1.70 -0.26 31.82
N THR A 136 -2.94 0.06 31.47
CA THR A 136 -3.45 0.13 30.09
C THR A 136 -3.76 1.57 29.65
N ASP A 137 -3.12 2.56 30.29
CA ASP A 137 -3.22 3.97 29.93
C ASP A 137 -2.76 4.21 28.48
N ALA A 138 -3.73 4.44 27.59
CA ALA A 138 -3.51 4.60 26.16
C ALA A 138 -2.66 5.83 25.80
N SER A 139 -2.58 6.83 26.71
CA SER A 139 -1.70 7.99 26.58
C SER A 139 -0.21 7.70 26.82
N LYS A 140 0.10 6.47 27.28
CA LYS A 140 1.49 6.03 27.56
C LYS A 140 1.92 4.84 26.72
N ILE A 141 0.98 3.96 26.36
CA ILE A 141 1.29 2.74 25.62
C ILE A 141 0.06 2.17 24.92
N SER A 142 0.28 1.54 23.76
CA SER A 142 -0.71 0.68 23.12
C SER A 142 -0.20 -0.76 23.08
N TRP A 143 -0.88 -1.63 23.83
CA TRP A 143 -0.48 -3.03 24.01
C TRP A 143 -0.87 -3.92 22.82
N THR A 144 0.02 -4.83 22.48
CA THR A 144 -0.24 -5.93 21.54
C THR A 144 0.10 -7.26 22.21
N SER A 145 -0.44 -8.36 21.71
CA SER A 145 -0.15 -9.69 22.28
C SER A 145 1.35 -10.04 22.23
N SER A 146 2.07 -9.59 21.20
CA SER A 146 3.53 -9.74 21.14
C SER A 146 4.23 -8.95 22.24
N LEU A 147 3.87 -7.67 22.45
CA LEU A 147 4.49 -6.82 23.45
C LEU A 147 4.22 -7.32 24.88
N LEU A 148 3.01 -7.82 25.14
CA LEU A 148 2.67 -8.50 26.41
C LEU A 148 3.56 -9.74 26.63
N SER A 149 3.77 -10.54 25.58
CA SER A 149 4.61 -11.74 25.67
C SER A 149 6.07 -11.42 25.97
N HIS A 150 6.61 -10.32 25.42
CA HIS A 150 7.97 -9.84 25.75
C HIS A 150 8.07 -9.43 27.22
N LEU A 151 7.09 -8.67 27.72
CA LEU A 151 7.04 -8.25 29.11
C LEU A 151 6.95 -9.45 30.07
N GLU A 152 6.15 -10.47 29.74
CA GLU A 152 6.00 -11.66 30.59
C GLU A 152 7.27 -12.51 30.70
N ARG A 153 8.19 -12.34 29.75
CA ARG A 153 9.55 -12.93 29.74
C ARG A 153 10.62 -12.01 30.35
N SER A 154 10.21 -10.91 30.99
CA SER A 154 11.11 -9.94 31.61
C SER A 154 12.06 -9.26 30.61
N GLU A 155 11.65 -9.15 29.34
CA GLU A 155 12.45 -8.55 28.29
C GLU A 155 12.22 -7.03 28.24
N THR A 156 13.25 -6.25 28.52
CA THR A 156 13.24 -4.79 28.34
C THR A 156 13.45 -4.41 26.88
N ALA A 157 13.10 -3.17 26.54
CA ALA A 157 13.32 -2.59 25.22
C ALA A 157 14.20 -1.32 25.31
N ALA A 158 14.89 -1.00 24.23
CA ALA A 158 15.66 0.22 24.08
C ALA A 158 15.12 1.05 22.90
N PHE A 159 15.24 2.37 23.00
CA PHE A 159 14.96 3.24 21.86
C PHE A 159 16.19 3.29 20.94
N GLU A 160 15.98 2.97 19.66
CA GLU A 160 17.02 2.82 18.64
C GLU A 160 16.85 3.94 17.60
N LYS A 161 17.64 5.01 17.69
CA LYS A 161 17.45 6.21 16.83
C LYS A 161 17.60 5.90 15.33
N ASP A 162 18.46 4.96 15.00
CA ASP A 162 18.75 4.45 13.66
C ASP A 162 17.62 3.57 13.10
N GLN A 163 16.60 3.23 13.91
CA GLN A 163 15.45 2.46 13.47
C GLN A 163 14.26 3.35 13.07
N ILE A 164 14.51 4.58 12.65
CA ILE A 164 13.50 5.45 12.04
C ILE A 164 13.64 5.36 10.52
N TYR A 165 12.56 4.93 9.86
CA TYR A 165 12.49 4.75 8.42
C TYR A 165 11.40 5.64 7.85
N THR A 166 11.41 5.83 6.53
CA THR A 166 10.23 6.29 5.79
C THR A 166 9.41 5.06 5.40
N SER A 167 8.09 5.20 5.47
CA SER A 167 7.14 4.16 5.11
C SER A 167 5.99 4.70 4.25
N LEU A 168 5.50 3.85 3.36
CA LEU A 168 4.26 4.08 2.62
C LEU A 168 3.10 3.68 3.52
N TYR A 169 2.54 4.65 4.25
CA TYR A 169 1.49 4.39 5.22
C TYR A 169 0.15 4.10 4.52
N ARG A 170 -0.18 4.86 3.48
CA ARG A 170 -1.34 4.64 2.59
C ARG A 170 -0.92 4.97 1.16
N PRO A 171 -1.72 4.65 0.13
CA PRO A 171 -1.38 5.00 -1.24
C PRO A 171 -1.07 6.49 -1.37
N PHE A 172 0.12 6.80 -1.89
CA PHE A 172 0.65 8.16 -2.07
C PHE A 172 0.84 8.97 -0.78
N VAL A 173 0.98 8.30 0.37
CA VAL A 173 1.15 8.95 1.68
C VAL A 173 2.34 8.33 2.40
N LYS A 174 3.47 9.03 2.35
CA LYS A 174 4.67 8.70 3.11
C LYS A 174 4.59 9.30 4.51
N MET A 175 5.11 8.57 5.49
CA MET A 175 5.28 9.00 6.88
C MET A 175 6.56 8.39 7.45
N ASN A 176 7.10 8.99 8.51
CA ASN A 176 8.16 8.34 9.28
C ASN A 176 7.55 7.20 10.11
N ASN A 177 8.27 6.08 10.22
CA ASN A 177 7.93 4.97 11.10
C ASN A 177 9.12 4.57 11.98
N TYR A 178 8.82 4.12 13.20
CA TYR A 178 9.82 3.52 14.08
C TYR A 178 9.79 1.99 14.00
N SER A 179 10.85 1.37 13.49
CA SER A 179 11.00 -0.07 13.33
C SER A 179 11.93 -0.70 14.37
N GLY A 180 11.98 -0.17 15.59
CA GLY A 180 12.85 -0.69 16.66
C GLY A 180 12.32 -1.95 17.34
N ASP A 181 13.23 -2.73 17.93
CA ASP A 181 12.92 -4.08 18.43
C ASP A 181 11.80 -4.11 19.47
N LYS A 182 10.99 -5.18 19.46
CA LYS A 182 9.79 -5.41 20.33
C LYS A 182 8.63 -4.42 20.16
N MET A 183 8.87 -3.26 19.55
CA MET A 183 7.87 -2.19 19.40
C MET A 183 6.96 -2.38 18.17
N ILE A 184 7.17 -3.44 17.39
CA ILE A 184 6.38 -3.79 16.21
C ILE A 184 5.67 -5.13 16.45
N HIS A 185 4.41 -5.24 16.06
CA HIS A 185 3.66 -6.48 16.23
C HIS A 185 4.14 -7.58 15.27
N ARG A 186 4.16 -7.30 13.96
CA ARG A 186 4.69 -8.18 12.92
C ARG A 186 5.48 -7.37 11.89
N ARG A 187 6.79 -7.64 11.81
CA ARG A 187 7.70 -7.00 10.85
C ARG A 187 7.66 -7.61 9.45
N GLY A 188 7.04 -8.78 9.28
CA GLY A 188 7.11 -9.52 8.02
C GLY A 188 8.56 -9.87 7.65
N GLN A 189 8.90 -9.72 6.38
CA GLN A 189 10.22 -9.96 5.80
C GLN A 189 10.89 -8.62 5.45
N PHE A 190 10.46 -7.51 6.05
CA PHE A 190 10.99 -6.20 5.70
C PHE A 190 12.44 -5.98 6.15
N GLU A 191 12.96 -6.77 7.10
CA GLU A 191 14.39 -6.81 7.40
C GLU A 191 15.21 -7.43 6.26
N GLN A 192 14.61 -8.31 5.45
CA GLN A 192 15.23 -8.87 4.24
C GLN A 192 14.93 -8.01 3.01
N PHE A 193 13.90 -7.17 3.00
CA PHE A 193 13.58 -6.32 1.85
C PHE A 193 14.26 -4.94 1.96
N PHE A 194 14.36 -4.40 3.17
CA PHE A 194 14.98 -3.12 3.51
C PHE A 194 15.78 -3.27 4.83
N PRO A 195 16.96 -3.93 4.82
CA PRO A 195 17.76 -4.13 6.03
C PRO A 195 18.25 -2.85 6.69
N THR A 196 18.35 -1.75 5.92
CA THR A 196 18.73 -0.42 6.38
C THR A 196 17.83 0.63 5.73
N ALA A 197 17.76 1.84 6.33
CA ALA A 197 16.96 2.94 5.82
C ALA A 197 17.37 3.40 4.40
N ASP A 198 18.64 3.22 4.05
CA ASP A 198 19.21 3.58 2.74
C ASP A 198 19.17 2.42 1.72
N THR A 199 18.56 1.28 2.07
CA THR A 199 18.48 0.15 1.14
C THR A 199 17.58 0.49 -0.05
N GLU A 200 18.15 0.49 -1.25
CA GLU A 200 17.38 0.58 -2.49
C GLU A 200 16.68 -0.74 -2.80
N ASN A 201 15.35 -0.72 -2.87
CA ASN A 201 14.56 -1.84 -3.34
C ASN A 201 13.20 -1.36 -3.85
N ARG A 202 12.45 -2.26 -4.49
CA ARG A 202 11.09 -2.02 -4.95
C ARG A 202 10.21 -3.21 -4.58
N VAL A 203 9.01 -2.95 -4.11
CA VAL A 203 8.02 -3.98 -3.77
C VAL A 203 6.69 -3.70 -4.44
N ILE A 204 6.16 -4.68 -5.17
CA ILE A 204 4.77 -4.63 -5.67
C ILE A 204 3.86 -5.05 -4.52
N CYS A 205 2.90 -4.21 -4.17
CA CYS A 205 1.92 -4.47 -3.15
C CYS A 205 0.57 -4.76 -3.82
N VAL A 206 -0.12 -5.82 -3.38
CA VAL A 206 -1.50 -6.15 -3.76
C VAL A 206 -2.38 -6.27 -2.52
N SER A 207 -3.69 -6.20 -2.71
CA SER A 207 -4.65 -6.37 -1.60
C SER A 207 -4.57 -7.76 -1.00
N GLY A 208 -4.85 -7.88 0.29
CA GLY A 208 -4.94 -9.16 0.99
C GLY A 208 -6.22 -9.92 0.67
N LEU A 209 -6.34 -11.12 1.23
CA LEU A 209 -7.46 -12.02 1.00
C LEU A 209 -8.70 -11.61 1.79
N GLY A 210 -9.88 -11.73 1.18
CA GLY A 210 -11.16 -11.45 1.84
C GLY A 210 -11.50 -9.97 1.96
N GLY A 211 -10.83 -9.10 1.19
CA GLY A 211 -11.14 -7.67 1.10
C GLY A 211 -12.55 -7.41 0.57
N THR A 212 -13.07 -6.22 0.82
CA THR A 212 -14.37 -5.76 0.33
C THR A 212 -14.25 -4.89 -0.91
N LYS A 213 -13.07 -4.35 -1.16
CA LYS A 213 -12.78 -3.49 -2.29
C LYS A 213 -12.26 -4.29 -3.48
N ALA A 214 -12.37 -3.70 -4.68
CA ALA A 214 -11.75 -4.26 -5.88
C ALA A 214 -10.23 -4.42 -5.66
N ASN A 215 -9.68 -5.56 -6.09
CA ASN A 215 -8.25 -5.82 -5.97
C ASN A 215 -7.46 -4.74 -6.73
N THR A 216 -6.46 -4.15 -6.07
CA THR A 216 -5.60 -3.10 -6.63
C THR A 216 -4.14 -3.41 -6.34
N ALA A 217 -3.25 -2.95 -7.22
CA ALA A 217 -1.80 -2.99 -7.03
C ALA A 217 -1.22 -1.58 -6.84
N ILE A 218 -0.14 -1.47 -6.05
CA ILE A 218 0.70 -0.27 -5.98
C ILE A 218 2.15 -0.68 -5.71
N ILE A 219 3.11 0.01 -6.28
CA ILE A 219 4.54 -0.23 -6.02
C ILE A 219 5.06 0.73 -4.94
N SER A 220 6.04 0.28 -4.15
CA SER A 220 6.72 1.10 -3.14
C SER A 220 8.23 0.88 -3.20
N ASN A 221 9.01 1.94 -2.97
CA ASN A 221 10.45 1.90 -2.71
C ASN A 221 10.80 2.05 -1.22
N VAL A 222 9.78 2.07 -0.35
CA VAL A 222 9.89 2.15 1.10
C VAL A 222 8.99 1.08 1.75
N ILE A 223 9.09 0.89 3.07
CA ILE A 223 8.29 -0.11 3.79
C ILE A 223 6.79 0.24 3.70
N PRO A 224 5.93 -0.61 3.11
CA PRO A 224 4.49 -0.43 3.12
C PRO A 224 3.87 -0.91 4.44
N ASP A 225 2.97 -0.11 4.99
CA ASP A 225 2.11 -0.50 6.11
C ASP A 225 1.17 -1.66 5.73
N LEU A 226 0.82 -2.51 6.69
CA LEU A 226 -0.15 -3.60 6.48
C LEU A 226 -1.46 -3.08 5.87
N ASN A 227 -1.95 -1.95 6.35
CA ASN A 227 -3.23 -1.39 5.91
C ASN A 227 -3.07 -0.37 4.77
N CYS A 228 -1.93 -0.38 4.05
CA CYS A 228 -1.76 0.39 2.82
C CYS A 228 -2.82 -0.03 1.78
N LEU A 229 -3.07 -1.35 1.65
CA LEU A 229 -4.12 -1.92 0.80
C LEU A 229 -5.17 -2.67 1.65
N ASP A 230 -6.31 -2.99 1.04
CA ASP A 230 -7.42 -3.68 1.72
C ASP A 230 -7.01 -5.07 2.22
N ALA A 231 -7.64 -5.52 3.31
CA ALA A 231 -7.42 -6.84 3.92
C ALA A 231 -5.96 -7.23 4.23
N GLY A 232 -5.06 -6.25 4.38
CA GLY A 232 -3.66 -6.48 4.69
C GLY A 232 -2.82 -6.73 3.44
N ALA A 233 -2.07 -5.72 3.03
CA ALA A 233 -1.24 -5.75 1.84
C ALA A 233 -0.30 -6.97 1.80
N GLN A 234 -0.17 -7.59 0.63
CA GLN A 234 0.90 -8.55 0.34
C GLN A 234 1.92 -7.89 -0.59
N CYS A 235 3.20 -8.06 -0.26
CA CYS A 235 4.31 -7.33 -0.84
C CYS A 235 5.32 -8.30 -1.46
N PHE A 236 5.66 -8.06 -2.72
CA PHE A 236 6.48 -8.91 -3.56
C PHE A 236 7.70 -8.13 -4.04
N PRO A 237 8.92 -8.48 -3.62
CA PRO A 237 10.08 -7.63 -3.81
C PRO A 237 10.78 -7.90 -5.14
N LEU A 238 11.42 -6.87 -5.70
CA LEU A 238 12.36 -7.02 -6.80
C LEU A 238 13.65 -7.72 -6.33
N TYR A 239 14.12 -7.37 -5.12
CA TYR A 239 15.30 -7.96 -4.49
C TYR A 239 15.05 -8.36 -3.03
N TRP A 240 15.84 -9.28 -2.51
CA TRP A 240 15.94 -9.48 -1.06
C TRP A 240 17.41 -9.57 -0.65
N TYR A 241 17.66 -9.37 0.63
CA TYR A 241 18.99 -9.16 1.17
C TYR A 241 19.26 -10.16 2.29
N GLU A 242 20.41 -10.81 2.20
CA GLU A 242 20.94 -11.70 3.21
C GLU A 242 22.10 -11.01 3.92
N LYS A 243 22.17 -11.11 5.26
CA LYS A 243 23.31 -10.55 6.00
C LYS A 243 24.56 -11.37 5.68
N ALA A 244 25.62 -10.71 5.21
CA ALA A 244 26.87 -11.39 4.90
C ALA A 244 27.54 -11.91 6.18
N GLU A 245 27.98 -13.17 6.19
CA GLU A 245 28.75 -13.75 7.29
C GLU A 245 30.26 -13.75 6.97
N GLY A 246 31.09 -13.30 7.92
CA GLY A 246 32.56 -13.42 7.87
C GLY A 246 33.24 -12.71 6.69
N ASN A 247 34.19 -13.39 6.04
CA ASN A 247 35.04 -12.83 4.97
C ASN A 247 34.33 -12.64 3.61
N GLN A 248 33.02 -12.90 3.49
CA GLN A 248 32.29 -12.76 2.21
C GLN A 248 32.15 -11.30 1.72
N ILE A 249 32.42 -10.33 2.61
CA ILE A 249 32.40 -8.89 2.32
C ILE A 249 33.39 -8.51 1.19
N SER A 250 34.50 -9.26 1.04
CA SER A 250 35.55 -8.94 0.06
C SER A 250 35.31 -9.46 -1.36
N ALA A 251 34.45 -10.47 -1.54
CA ALA A 251 34.26 -11.14 -2.84
C ALA A 251 33.15 -10.53 -3.70
N PHE A 252 32.18 -9.83 -3.08
CA PHE A 252 31.01 -9.26 -3.77
C PHE A 252 30.93 -7.73 -3.72
N GLY A 253 31.93 -7.06 -3.14
CA GLY A 253 32.08 -5.60 -3.21
C GLY A 253 30.94 -4.79 -2.58
N SER A 254 30.08 -5.39 -1.75
CA SER A 254 29.02 -4.65 -1.07
C SER A 254 29.55 -4.03 0.23
N ASN A 255 29.77 -2.70 0.21
CA ASN A 255 30.10 -1.92 1.40
C ASN A 255 28.98 -1.91 2.48
N SER A 256 27.84 -2.55 2.22
CA SER A 256 26.67 -2.56 3.09
C SER A 256 26.60 -3.72 4.09
N GLY A 257 27.43 -4.77 3.94
CA GLY A 257 27.36 -5.97 4.78
C GLY A 257 26.19 -6.90 4.44
N TYR A 258 25.55 -6.72 3.29
CA TYR A 258 24.46 -7.57 2.79
C TYR A 258 24.73 -8.08 1.37
N ILE A 259 24.27 -9.28 1.08
CA ILE A 259 24.27 -9.91 -0.25
C ILE A 259 22.87 -9.71 -0.84
N ARG A 260 22.81 -9.16 -2.06
CA ARG A 260 21.56 -8.93 -2.79
C ARG A 260 21.22 -10.12 -3.66
N HIS A 261 19.99 -10.60 -3.55
CA HIS A 261 19.41 -11.68 -4.33
C HIS A 261 18.19 -11.18 -5.12
N ASP A 262 17.91 -11.82 -6.25
CA ASP A 262 16.70 -11.56 -7.03
C ASP A 262 15.45 -12.10 -6.31
N GLY A 263 14.38 -11.32 -6.35
CA GLY A 263 13.05 -11.73 -5.85
C GLY A 263 12.27 -12.58 -6.86
N ILE A 264 12.55 -12.48 -8.15
CA ILE A 264 11.93 -13.32 -9.20
C ILE A 264 12.66 -14.66 -9.28
N THR A 265 11.90 -15.76 -9.32
CA THR A 265 12.45 -17.12 -9.35
C THR A 265 13.25 -17.40 -10.63
N ASP A 266 14.21 -18.31 -10.53
CA ASP A 266 14.95 -18.82 -11.69
C ASP A 266 14.01 -19.59 -12.63
N TRP A 267 13.04 -20.29 -12.04
CA TRP A 267 12.00 -21.00 -12.78
C TRP A 267 11.19 -20.03 -13.65
N MET A 268 10.67 -18.94 -13.10
CA MET A 268 9.84 -17.98 -13.85
C MET A 268 10.64 -17.34 -15.00
N LEU A 269 11.90 -16.96 -14.76
CA LEU A 269 12.76 -16.42 -15.81
C LEU A 269 12.97 -17.44 -16.95
N LYS A 270 13.19 -18.71 -16.61
CA LYS A 270 13.34 -19.78 -17.59
C LYS A 270 12.05 -19.99 -18.38
N THR A 271 10.92 -20.12 -17.69
CA THR A 271 9.58 -20.35 -18.28
C THR A 271 9.22 -19.26 -19.29
N VAL A 272 9.40 -17.98 -18.93
CA VAL A 272 9.12 -16.86 -19.82
C VAL A 272 10.04 -16.85 -21.04
N ARG A 273 11.35 -17.12 -20.85
CA ARG A 273 12.28 -17.20 -21.98
C ARG A 273 11.94 -18.34 -22.92
N GLU A 274 11.58 -19.50 -22.40
CA GLU A 274 11.18 -20.67 -23.21
C GLU A 274 9.90 -20.40 -24.00
N ARG A 275 8.92 -19.67 -23.43
CA ARG A 275 7.71 -19.22 -24.14
C ARG A 275 8.04 -18.37 -25.37
N PHE A 276 9.08 -17.55 -25.30
CA PHE A 276 9.47 -16.61 -26.36
C PHE A 276 10.80 -16.99 -27.04
N SER A 277 10.90 -18.25 -27.46
CA SER A 277 12.00 -18.77 -28.30
C SER A 277 13.41 -18.65 -27.69
N GLY A 278 13.51 -18.66 -26.35
CA GLY A 278 14.77 -18.65 -25.62
C GLY A 278 15.48 -17.28 -25.58
N THR A 279 14.79 -16.18 -25.86
CA THR A 279 15.41 -14.85 -25.93
C THR A 279 16.09 -14.46 -24.62
N ARG A 280 17.41 -14.21 -24.66
CA ARG A 280 18.19 -13.80 -23.49
C ARG A 280 17.97 -12.33 -23.12
N ALA A 281 17.27 -11.55 -23.96
CA ALA A 281 16.97 -10.14 -23.71
C ALA A 281 15.98 -9.93 -22.55
N ILE A 282 15.11 -10.92 -22.27
CA ILE A 282 14.19 -10.85 -21.13
C ILE A 282 14.99 -11.00 -19.84
N THR A 283 14.75 -10.09 -18.90
CA THR A 283 15.40 -10.02 -17.59
C THR A 283 14.35 -10.18 -16.49
N ARG A 284 14.79 -10.37 -15.24
CA ARG A 284 13.87 -10.41 -14.09
C ARG A 284 13.15 -9.08 -13.88
N GLU A 285 13.81 -7.96 -14.18
CA GLU A 285 13.17 -6.63 -14.15
C GLU A 285 12.03 -6.54 -15.17
N HIS A 286 12.19 -7.10 -16.39
CA HIS A 286 11.10 -7.16 -17.36
C HIS A 286 9.90 -7.96 -16.82
N ILE A 287 10.14 -9.08 -16.13
CA ILE A 287 9.09 -9.91 -15.52
C ILE A 287 8.40 -9.17 -14.38
N PHE A 288 9.19 -8.51 -13.52
CA PHE A 288 8.67 -7.72 -12.41
C PHE A 288 7.72 -6.62 -12.89
N TYR A 289 8.10 -5.86 -13.92
CA TYR A 289 7.21 -4.83 -14.48
C TYR A 289 6.10 -5.39 -15.36
N TYR A 290 6.29 -6.55 -16.00
CA TYR A 290 5.21 -7.26 -16.68
C TYR A 290 4.08 -7.59 -15.70
N VAL A 291 4.42 -8.14 -14.53
CA VAL A 291 3.46 -8.42 -13.45
C VAL A 291 2.75 -7.14 -13.03
N TYR A 292 3.48 -6.05 -12.79
CA TYR A 292 2.87 -4.79 -12.39
C TYR A 292 1.92 -4.23 -13.45
N GLY A 293 2.30 -4.26 -14.73
CA GLY A 293 1.44 -3.84 -15.84
C GLY A 293 0.18 -4.70 -15.98
N LEU A 294 0.33 -6.02 -15.89
CA LEU A 294 -0.79 -6.96 -15.98
C LEU A 294 -1.80 -6.78 -14.83
N LEU A 295 -1.33 -6.52 -13.61
CA LEU A 295 -2.19 -6.23 -12.45
C LEU A 295 -2.99 -4.92 -12.60
N HIS A 296 -2.68 -4.10 -13.60
CA HIS A 296 -3.47 -2.92 -13.98
C HIS A 296 -4.38 -3.16 -15.19
N SER A 297 -4.32 -4.32 -15.85
CA SER A 297 -5.22 -4.67 -16.94
C SER A 297 -6.66 -4.74 -16.45
N GLN A 298 -7.54 -3.96 -17.08
CA GLN A 298 -8.97 -3.96 -16.77
C GLN A 298 -9.60 -5.33 -17.07
N GLU A 299 -9.26 -5.93 -18.22
CA GLU A 299 -9.72 -7.27 -18.61
C GLU A 299 -9.37 -8.31 -17.53
N TYR A 300 -8.10 -8.37 -17.09
CA TYR A 300 -7.68 -9.30 -16.05
C TYR A 300 -8.43 -9.08 -14.72
N ARG A 301 -8.55 -7.83 -14.27
CA ARG A 301 -9.17 -7.50 -12.99
C ARG A 301 -10.67 -7.76 -12.97
N GLU A 302 -11.36 -7.52 -14.08
CA GLU A 302 -12.79 -7.76 -14.22
C GLU A 302 -13.08 -9.26 -14.35
N THR A 303 -12.37 -9.94 -15.25
CA THR A 303 -12.54 -11.39 -15.51
C THR A 303 -12.32 -12.23 -14.24
N PHE A 304 -11.29 -11.91 -13.44
CA PHE A 304 -10.93 -12.67 -12.24
C PHE A 304 -11.28 -11.95 -10.93
N SER A 305 -12.25 -11.03 -10.95
CA SER A 305 -12.61 -10.24 -9.77
C SER A 305 -13.04 -11.09 -8.56
N ALA A 306 -13.71 -12.21 -8.80
CA ALA A 306 -14.10 -13.18 -7.76
C ALA A 306 -12.89 -13.92 -7.18
N ASP A 307 -11.99 -14.39 -8.04
CA ASP A 307 -10.76 -15.09 -7.65
C ASP A 307 -9.83 -14.17 -6.85
N LEU A 308 -9.58 -12.96 -7.35
CA LEU A 308 -8.71 -11.94 -6.73
C LEU A 308 -9.20 -11.45 -5.36
N LYS A 309 -10.44 -11.78 -4.98
CA LYS A 309 -10.99 -11.53 -3.65
C LYS A 309 -10.71 -12.68 -2.66
N LYS A 310 -10.55 -13.90 -3.17
CA LYS A 310 -10.44 -15.13 -2.38
C LYS A 310 -9.02 -15.72 -2.38
N GLU A 311 -8.23 -15.43 -3.41
CA GLU A 311 -6.86 -15.89 -3.59
C GLU A 311 -5.94 -14.73 -4.01
N LEU A 312 -4.63 -14.94 -3.86
CA LEU A 312 -3.66 -13.98 -4.36
C LEU A 312 -3.59 -14.07 -5.89
N PRO A 313 -3.19 -12.98 -6.57
CA PRO A 313 -3.16 -12.95 -8.02
C PRO A 313 -2.34 -14.10 -8.61
N ARG A 314 -2.81 -14.68 -9.70
CA ARG A 314 -2.05 -15.63 -10.52
C ARG A 314 -1.80 -15.04 -11.89
N ILE A 315 -0.59 -15.21 -12.41
CA ILE A 315 -0.06 -14.46 -13.54
C ILE A 315 -0.04 -15.36 -14.79
N PRO A 316 -0.92 -15.12 -15.79
CA PRO A 316 -0.76 -15.71 -17.11
C PRO A 316 0.51 -15.19 -17.80
N ILE A 317 1.04 -15.97 -18.75
CA ILE A 317 2.02 -15.47 -19.72
C ILE A 317 1.29 -15.26 -21.03
N VAL A 318 1.23 -14.00 -21.49
CA VAL A 318 0.58 -13.63 -22.76
C VAL A 318 1.17 -14.37 -23.97
N GLU A 319 0.39 -14.43 -25.04
CA GLU A 319 0.72 -15.25 -26.22
C GLU A 319 1.95 -14.75 -26.98
N SER A 320 2.07 -13.44 -27.16
CA SER A 320 3.11 -12.84 -28.00
C SER A 320 4.20 -12.16 -27.17
N LEU A 321 5.43 -12.14 -27.71
CA LEU A 321 6.54 -11.39 -27.12
C LEU A 321 6.25 -9.88 -27.12
N ASP A 322 5.58 -9.39 -28.16
CA ASP A 322 5.25 -7.97 -28.29
C ASP A 322 4.30 -7.51 -27.17
N ASP A 323 3.26 -8.30 -26.87
CA ASP A 323 2.36 -8.01 -25.76
C ASP A 323 3.07 -8.10 -24.41
N PHE A 324 3.94 -9.10 -24.23
CA PHE A 324 4.74 -9.23 -23.00
C PHE A 324 5.59 -7.98 -22.77
N MET A 325 6.29 -7.53 -23.82
CA MET A 325 7.12 -6.33 -23.76
C MET A 325 6.29 -5.05 -23.61
N ALA A 326 5.09 -4.99 -24.21
CA ALA A 326 4.16 -3.88 -24.04
C ALA A 326 3.67 -3.76 -22.59
N PHE A 327 3.21 -4.86 -21.99
CA PHE A 327 2.87 -4.92 -20.56
C PHE A 327 4.06 -4.55 -19.67
N SER A 328 5.24 -5.09 -19.97
CA SER A 328 6.48 -4.80 -19.22
C SER A 328 6.84 -3.30 -19.28
N LYS A 329 6.78 -2.69 -20.46
CA LYS A 329 7.08 -1.27 -20.66
C LYS A 329 6.04 -0.37 -19.99
N ALA A 330 4.76 -0.69 -20.14
CA ALA A 330 3.68 0.06 -19.51
C ALA A 330 3.73 -0.06 -17.99
N GLY A 331 3.99 -1.26 -17.46
CA GLY A 331 4.20 -1.49 -16.04
C GLY A 331 5.41 -0.74 -15.51
N LYS A 332 6.51 -0.67 -16.26
CA LYS A 332 7.67 0.15 -15.87
C LYS A 332 7.31 1.63 -15.84
N ALA A 333 6.60 2.15 -16.84
CA ALA A 333 6.16 3.54 -16.87
C ALA A 333 5.22 3.89 -15.69
N LEU A 334 4.25 3.02 -15.38
CA LEU A 334 3.40 3.16 -14.19
C LEU A 334 4.21 3.11 -12.89
N ALA A 335 5.19 2.20 -12.82
CA ALA A 335 6.02 2.07 -11.64
C ALA A 335 6.85 3.33 -11.39
N GLU A 336 7.49 3.88 -12.41
CA GLU A 336 8.26 5.14 -12.29
C GLU A 336 7.36 6.29 -11.82
N LEU A 337 6.15 6.44 -12.39
CA LEU A 337 5.19 7.44 -11.92
C LEU A 337 4.83 7.25 -10.44
N HIS A 338 4.55 6.01 -10.01
CA HIS A 338 4.09 5.74 -8.66
C HIS A 338 5.21 5.72 -7.61
N LEU A 339 6.47 5.53 -8.01
CA LEU A 339 7.63 5.62 -7.12
C LEU A 339 8.08 7.08 -6.89
N HIS A 340 7.95 7.92 -7.92
CA HIS A 340 8.45 9.29 -7.97
C HIS A 340 7.32 10.34 -7.88
N TYR A 341 6.17 9.96 -7.29
CA TYR A 341 4.97 10.79 -7.25
C TYR A 341 5.14 12.08 -6.43
N ASP A 342 6.11 12.12 -5.50
CA ASP A 342 6.38 13.25 -4.62
C ASP A 342 7.75 13.90 -4.85
N ASP A 343 8.50 13.50 -5.89
CA ASP A 343 9.83 14.05 -6.17
C ASP A 343 9.77 15.58 -6.38
N PHE A 344 8.81 16.06 -7.18
CA PHE A 344 8.60 17.49 -7.39
C PHE A 344 8.19 18.23 -6.10
N ALA A 345 7.48 17.56 -5.19
CA ALA A 345 7.14 18.14 -3.89
C ALA A 345 8.35 18.24 -2.96
N ALA A 346 9.24 17.24 -3.03
CA ALA A 346 10.47 17.15 -2.25
C ALA A 346 11.63 18.00 -2.80
N GLU A 347 11.55 18.46 -4.05
CA GLU A 347 12.51 19.41 -4.61
C GLU A 347 12.48 20.75 -3.83
N ASN A 348 13.60 21.11 -3.19
CA ASN A 348 13.72 22.35 -2.45
C ASN A 348 14.00 23.52 -3.39
N ALA A 349 13.45 24.70 -3.07
CA ALA A 349 13.72 25.95 -3.81
C ALA A 349 15.24 26.26 -3.91
N GLU A 350 16.05 25.86 -2.93
CA GLU A 350 17.50 26.04 -2.93
C GLU A 350 18.28 25.10 -3.87
N THR A 351 17.72 23.93 -4.20
CA THR A 351 18.33 22.93 -5.09
C THR A 351 18.00 23.12 -6.58
N ALA A 352 17.25 24.17 -6.94
CA ALA A 352 16.87 24.52 -8.32
C ALA A 352 18.06 24.79 -9.28
N THR A 353 19.30 24.73 -8.79
CA THR A 353 20.54 24.80 -9.57
C THR A 353 21.08 23.43 -10.01
N ARG A 354 20.53 22.31 -9.51
CA ARG A 354 20.62 21.05 -10.26
C ARG A 354 19.71 21.22 -11.48
N LYS A 355 20.27 21.00 -12.69
CA LYS A 355 19.50 20.97 -13.94
C LYS A 355 18.15 20.27 -13.70
N PRO A 356 17.01 20.79 -14.19
CA PRO A 356 15.73 20.10 -14.15
C PRO A 356 15.84 18.88 -15.06
N ALA A 357 16.44 17.82 -14.55
CA ALA A 357 17.00 16.76 -15.36
C ALA A 357 16.96 15.45 -14.59
N VAL A 358 15.78 15.06 -14.09
CA VAL A 358 15.26 13.68 -14.19
C VAL A 358 13.72 13.61 -14.08
N SER A 359 13.01 14.54 -13.44
CA SER A 359 11.57 14.38 -13.13
C SER A 359 10.57 14.69 -14.25
N HIS A 360 11.02 15.03 -15.47
CA HIS A 360 10.12 15.30 -16.63
C HIS A 360 10.39 14.43 -17.86
N ALA A 361 11.29 13.45 -17.76
CA ALA A 361 11.59 12.56 -18.86
C ALA A 361 11.84 11.16 -18.33
N LEU A 362 10.81 10.31 -18.38
CA LEU A 362 10.90 8.97 -18.96
C LEU A 362 9.49 8.39 -19.19
N ALA A 363 9.20 8.19 -20.48
CA ALA A 363 8.15 7.37 -21.08
C ALA A 363 6.71 7.91 -21.14
N ALA A 364 6.47 8.91 -21.99
CA ALA A 364 5.81 8.65 -23.27
C ALA A 364 5.83 9.91 -24.16
N ASP A 365 6.29 9.76 -25.40
CA ASP A 365 6.15 10.70 -26.52
C ASP A 365 4.68 10.87 -26.97
N LYS A 366 3.79 11.10 -26.00
CA LYS A 366 2.48 11.72 -26.14
C LYS A 366 2.22 12.41 -24.81
N ILE A 367 2.83 13.58 -24.64
CA ILE A 367 2.44 14.50 -23.59
C ILE A 367 0.93 14.69 -23.77
N VAL A 368 0.13 14.18 -22.84
CA VAL A 368 -1.21 14.72 -22.63
C VAL A 368 -0.94 16.15 -22.17
N GLN A 369 -0.83 17.08 -23.12
CA GLN A 369 -0.76 18.48 -22.80
C GLN A 369 -2.15 18.86 -22.30
N TRP A 370 -2.22 19.35 -21.06
CA TRP A 370 -3.45 19.94 -20.54
C TRP A 370 -3.96 20.96 -21.55
N GLN A 371 -5.23 20.84 -21.99
CA GLN A 371 -5.87 21.96 -22.69
C GLN A 371 -6.08 23.13 -21.71
N THR A 372 -6.39 22.82 -20.44
CA THR A 372 -6.43 23.74 -19.28
C THR A 372 -6.03 22.96 -18.02
N GLY A 373 -4.90 23.31 -17.39
CA GLY A 373 -4.43 22.68 -16.15
C GLY A 373 -5.06 23.27 -14.89
N PRO A 374 -4.76 22.72 -13.70
CA PRO A 374 -5.24 23.26 -12.43
C PRO A 374 -4.84 24.73 -12.27
N THR A 375 -5.78 25.56 -11.84
CA THR A 375 -5.53 26.98 -11.54
C THR A 375 -5.49 27.16 -10.02
N ILE A 376 -4.43 27.77 -9.52
CA ILE A 376 -4.26 28.05 -8.09
C ILE A 376 -4.72 29.47 -7.82
N LEU A 377 -5.71 29.61 -6.93
CA LEU A 377 -6.23 30.89 -6.48
C LEU A 377 -5.79 31.13 -5.04
N LEU A 378 -5.06 32.21 -4.79
CA LEU A 378 -4.78 32.74 -3.46
C LEU A 378 -5.74 33.91 -3.22
N ASP A 379 -6.59 33.78 -2.20
CA ASP A 379 -7.59 34.80 -1.83
C ASP A 379 -8.44 35.25 -3.04
N GLY A 380 -8.75 34.31 -3.94
CA GLY A 380 -9.55 34.51 -5.15
C GLY A 380 -8.77 34.96 -6.40
N THR A 381 -7.45 35.20 -6.28
CA THR A 381 -6.62 35.68 -7.40
C THR A 381 -5.69 34.58 -7.90
N ALA A 382 -5.64 34.39 -9.23
CA ALA A 382 -4.71 33.44 -9.85
C ALA A 382 -3.27 33.81 -9.47
N THR A 383 -2.58 32.89 -8.80
CA THR A 383 -1.28 33.14 -8.19
C THR A 383 -0.36 31.94 -8.45
N ALA A 384 0.84 32.21 -8.97
CA ALA A 384 1.85 31.17 -9.15
C ALA A 384 2.40 30.72 -7.78
N ILE A 385 2.78 29.44 -7.65
CA ILE A 385 3.13 28.81 -6.36
C ILE A 385 4.26 29.56 -5.66
N GLU A 386 5.27 29.99 -6.42
CA GLU A 386 6.44 30.73 -5.95
C GLU A 386 6.09 32.09 -5.33
N ASN A 387 4.90 32.62 -5.61
CA ASN A 387 4.41 33.89 -5.07
C ASN A 387 3.46 33.70 -3.88
N ILE A 388 3.21 32.46 -3.45
CA ILE A 388 2.36 32.17 -2.30
C ILE A 388 3.21 32.26 -1.03
N PRO A 389 2.83 33.09 -0.04
CA PRO A 389 3.60 33.22 1.18
C PRO A 389 3.47 31.95 2.03
N GLU A 390 4.53 31.58 2.76
CA GLU A 390 4.62 30.30 3.48
C GLU A 390 3.47 30.09 4.48
N GLU A 391 3.02 31.15 5.17
CA GLU A 391 1.92 31.07 6.11
C GLU A 391 0.57 30.73 5.45
N ALA A 392 0.43 30.96 4.15
CA ALA A 392 -0.76 30.57 3.39
C ALA A 392 -0.71 29.10 2.94
N LEU A 393 0.43 28.42 3.03
CA LEU A 393 0.60 27.02 2.60
C LEU A 393 0.25 26.01 3.71
N ILE A 394 -0.10 26.48 4.90
CA ILE A 394 -0.45 25.61 6.04
C ILE A 394 -1.76 24.86 5.77
N VAL A 395 -1.72 23.54 5.95
CA VAL A 395 -2.85 22.64 5.82
C VAL A 395 -3.46 22.36 7.18
N ASN A 396 -4.77 22.55 7.30
CA ASN A 396 -5.54 21.96 8.40
C ASN A 396 -6.31 20.73 7.90
N LYS A 397 -7.11 20.91 6.85
CA LYS A 397 -7.87 19.85 6.19
C LYS A 397 -8.23 20.23 4.76
N ILE A 398 -7.73 19.45 3.80
CA ILE A 398 -8.04 19.60 2.38
C ILE A 398 -9.38 18.91 2.08
N ARG A 399 -10.20 19.49 1.20
CA ARG A 399 -11.49 18.90 0.80
C ARG A 399 -11.89 19.33 -0.60
N PHE A 400 -12.72 18.53 -1.26
CA PHE A 400 -13.47 19.02 -2.42
C PHE A 400 -14.46 20.12 -1.98
N ALA A 401 -14.68 21.09 -2.87
CA ALA A 401 -15.69 22.13 -2.64
C ALA A 401 -17.11 21.56 -2.67
N SER A 402 -17.35 20.54 -3.49
CA SER A 402 -18.61 19.81 -3.63
C SER A 402 -18.35 18.30 -3.65
N LYS A 403 -19.35 17.48 -3.28
CA LYS A 403 -19.27 16.02 -3.42
C LYS A 403 -19.58 15.58 -4.86
N GLU A 404 -20.43 16.34 -5.53
CA GLU A 404 -20.93 16.10 -6.88
C GLU A 404 -19.95 16.64 -7.92
N ASP A 405 -19.42 17.84 -7.70
CA ASP A 405 -18.41 18.46 -8.57
C ASP A 405 -17.04 18.48 -7.91
N LYS A 406 -16.17 17.57 -8.36
CA LYS A 406 -14.79 17.43 -7.88
C LYS A 406 -13.77 18.21 -8.72
N SER A 407 -14.21 19.17 -9.54
CA SER A 407 -13.32 20.07 -10.29
C SER A 407 -12.58 21.09 -9.41
N THR A 408 -13.02 21.27 -8.17
CA THR A 408 -12.48 22.26 -7.23
C THR A 408 -12.08 21.63 -5.90
N ILE A 409 -10.84 21.88 -5.47
CA ILE A 409 -10.30 21.52 -4.16
C ILE A 409 -10.06 22.78 -3.33
N LEU A 410 -10.60 22.79 -2.11
CA LEU A 410 -10.27 23.75 -1.07
C LEU A 410 -9.05 23.22 -0.32
N TYR A 411 -7.89 23.81 -0.55
CA TYR A 411 -6.64 23.45 0.13
C TYR A 411 -6.67 23.92 1.59
N ASN A 412 -7.06 25.19 1.79
CA ASN A 412 -7.38 25.77 3.08
C ASN A 412 -8.35 26.96 2.89
N ASN A 413 -8.39 27.90 3.84
CA ASN A 413 -9.25 29.10 3.75
C ASN A 413 -8.74 30.18 2.80
N ARG A 414 -7.51 30.05 2.26
CA ARG A 414 -6.86 31.04 1.39
C ARG A 414 -6.62 30.49 -0.01
N ILE A 415 -6.22 29.22 -0.12
CA ILE A 415 -5.84 28.57 -1.37
C ILE A 415 -6.97 27.66 -1.86
N THR A 416 -7.34 27.86 -3.12
CA THR A 416 -8.28 27.00 -3.86
C THR A 416 -7.65 26.54 -5.18
N LEU A 417 -7.76 25.26 -5.49
CA LEU A 417 -7.42 24.72 -6.80
C LEU A 417 -8.70 24.52 -7.60
N GLN A 418 -8.76 25.12 -8.80
CA GLN A 418 -9.86 24.96 -9.74
C GLN A 418 -9.40 24.24 -11.01
N ASN A 419 -10.36 23.85 -11.85
CA ASN A 419 -10.11 23.23 -13.15
C ASN A 419 -9.37 21.89 -13.03
N ILE A 420 -9.67 21.12 -11.97
CA ILE A 420 -9.12 19.76 -11.81
C ILE A 420 -9.78 18.85 -12.86
N PRO A 421 -8.98 18.20 -13.72
CA PRO A 421 -9.56 17.40 -14.80
C PRO A 421 -10.29 16.18 -14.28
N ALA A 422 -11.46 15.89 -14.86
CA ALA A 422 -12.32 14.78 -14.42
C ALA A 422 -11.57 13.43 -14.39
N GLN A 423 -10.72 13.20 -15.39
CA GLN A 423 -9.90 11.99 -15.52
C GLN A 423 -8.94 11.75 -14.33
N ALA A 424 -8.56 12.80 -13.59
CA ALA A 424 -7.70 12.66 -12.41
C ALA A 424 -8.40 11.88 -11.27
N HIS A 425 -9.72 11.73 -11.32
CA HIS A 425 -10.48 10.95 -10.34
C HIS A 425 -10.61 9.47 -10.70
N ASP A 426 -10.30 9.09 -11.94
CA ASP A 426 -10.53 7.73 -12.45
C ASP A 426 -9.42 6.76 -12.04
N TYR A 427 -8.26 7.27 -11.63
CA TYR A 427 -7.19 6.43 -11.10
C TYR A 427 -7.49 6.00 -9.65
N ILE A 428 -8.13 4.83 -9.52
CA ILE A 428 -8.57 4.25 -8.25
C ILE A 428 -7.55 3.23 -7.71
N VAL A 429 -7.09 3.46 -6.47
CA VAL A 429 -6.27 2.52 -5.69
C VAL A 429 -6.91 2.28 -4.34
N ASN A 430 -7.08 1.02 -3.93
CA ASN A 430 -7.70 0.63 -2.67
C ASN A 430 -9.07 1.32 -2.43
N GLY A 431 -9.91 1.36 -3.48
CA GLY A 431 -11.30 1.85 -3.44
C GLY A 431 -11.48 3.37 -3.35
N ARG A 432 -10.42 4.16 -3.56
CA ARG A 432 -10.46 5.64 -3.61
C ARG A 432 -9.59 6.16 -4.74
N SER A 433 -9.87 7.36 -5.23
CA SER A 433 -8.93 8.02 -6.15
C SER A 433 -7.63 8.39 -5.44
N ALA A 434 -6.53 8.53 -6.19
CA ALA A 434 -5.27 8.99 -5.62
C ALA A 434 -5.41 10.36 -4.92
N LEU A 435 -6.24 11.25 -5.46
CA LEU A 435 -6.56 12.55 -4.84
C LEU A 435 -7.30 12.40 -3.52
N GLU A 436 -8.29 11.50 -3.45
CA GLU A 436 -9.03 11.22 -2.21
C GLU A 436 -8.12 10.68 -1.10
N TRP A 437 -7.05 9.96 -1.43
CA TRP A 437 -6.03 9.55 -0.46
C TRP A 437 -5.27 10.76 0.12
N ILE A 438 -4.85 11.70 -0.73
CA ILE A 438 -4.18 12.92 -0.26
C ILE A 438 -5.10 13.72 0.65
N LEU A 439 -6.34 13.96 0.24
CA LEU A 439 -7.36 14.69 1.03
C LEU A 439 -7.67 14.01 2.37
N ASP A 440 -7.71 12.68 2.42
CA ASP A 440 -8.01 11.92 3.63
C ASP A 440 -6.84 11.92 4.64
N ARG A 441 -5.59 11.93 4.15
CA ARG A 441 -4.42 11.69 5.01
C ARG A 441 -3.64 12.96 5.33
N TYR A 442 -3.50 13.89 4.39
CA TYR A 442 -2.86 15.20 4.63
C TYR A 442 -3.84 16.16 5.30
N GLN A 443 -4.18 15.86 6.55
CA GLN A 443 -4.93 16.74 7.45
C GLN A 443 -4.41 16.59 8.88
N VAL A 444 -4.49 17.65 9.67
CA VAL A 444 -4.08 17.65 11.08
C VAL A 444 -5.03 16.76 11.86
N LYS A 445 -4.50 15.74 12.55
CA LYS A 445 -5.29 14.84 13.40
C LYS A 445 -4.60 14.62 14.75
N THR A 446 -5.40 14.57 15.80
CA THR A 446 -4.97 14.08 17.11
C THR A 446 -5.65 12.74 17.36
N ASP A 447 -4.87 11.72 17.68
CA ASP A 447 -5.41 10.44 18.11
C ASP A 447 -6.12 10.60 19.45
N LYS A 448 -7.34 10.07 19.55
CA LYS A 448 -8.23 10.33 20.70
C LYS A 448 -7.75 9.66 21.98
N ASP A 449 -7.19 8.45 21.84
CA ASP A 449 -6.83 7.63 23.00
C ASP A 449 -5.44 7.99 23.52
N SER A 450 -4.47 8.20 22.62
CA SER A 450 -3.11 8.56 23.00
C SER A 450 -2.89 10.07 23.18
N GLY A 451 -3.73 10.92 22.59
CA GLY A 451 -3.53 12.36 22.53
C GLY A 451 -2.39 12.80 21.59
N ILE A 452 -1.82 11.89 20.80
CA ILE A 452 -0.70 12.18 19.91
C ILE A 452 -1.19 12.97 18.69
N LEU A 453 -0.58 14.14 18.48
CA LEU A 453 -0.78 14.97 17.31
C LEU A 453 0.04 14.44 16.12
N ASN A 454 -0.61 14.33 14.97
CA ASN A 454 0.01 14.05 13.69
C ASN A 454 -0.34 15.19 12.71
N ASP A 455 0.68 15.95 12.32
CA ASP A 455 0.55 17.18 11.56
C ASP A 455 1.34 17.07 10.25
N PRO A 456 0.68 17.04 9.07
CA PRO A 456 1.36 16.92 7.79
C PRO A 456 2.26 18.12 7.45
N ASN A 457 2.05 19.29 8.07
CA ASN A 457 2.91 20.45 7.85
C ASN A 457 4.31 20.22 8.43
N ASP A 458 4.47 19.31 9.39
CA ASP A 458 5.79 18.92 9.84
C ASP A 458 6.55 18.21 8.72
N TRP A 459 5.90 17.40 7.89
CA TRP A 459 6.56 16.75 6.75
C TRP A 459 7.14 17.78 5.78
N ALA A 460 6.37 18.81 5.44
CA ALA A 460 6.82 19.93 4.63
C ALA A 460 8.05 20.63 5.24
N ARG A 461 8.04 20.87 6.55
CA ARG A 461 9.15 21.49 7.28
C ARG A 461 10.41 20.61 7.27
N GLU A 462 10.28 19.31 7.51
CA GLU A 462 11.40 18.37 7.55
C GLU A 462 12.07 18.20 6.17
N HIS A 463 11.29 18.39 5.09
CA HIS A 463 11.84 18.41 3.73
C HIS A 463 12.44 19.78 3.35
N ASN A 464 12.22 20.84 4.14
CA ASN A 464 12.51 22.24 3.77
C ASN A 464 11.77 22.71 2.50
N SER A 465 10.54 22.24 2.34
CA SER A 465 9.64 22.59 1.22
C SER A 465 8.29 23.05 1.77
N PRO A 466 8.10 24.35 2.06
CA PRO A 466 6.83 24.87 2.58
C PRO A 466 5.63 24.57 1.68
N ALA A 467 5.85 24.49 0.37
CA ALA A 467 4.84 24.16 -0.63
C ALA A 467 4.67 22.65 -0.88
N TYR A 468 5.35 21.79 -0.12
CA TYR A 468 5.38 20.34 -0.35
C TYR A 468 3.98 19.75 -0.57
N ILE A 469 3.02 20.04 0.31
CA ILE A 469 1.69 19.41 0.24
C ILE A 469 0.90 19.92 -0.98
N LEU A 470 1.05 21.20 -1.33
CA LEU A 470 0.42 21.78 -2.52
C LEU A 470 1.05 21.20 -3.81
N ASN A 471 2.37 21.12 -3.87
CA ASN A 471 3.10 20.52 -4.98
C ASN A 471 2.75 19.04 -5.12
N LEU A 472 2.66 18.31 -4.01
CA LEU A 472 2.24 16.91 -3.99
C LEU A 472 0.85 16.73 -4.59
N LEU A 473 -0.10 17.61 -4.23
CA LEU A 473 -1.44 17.54 -4.78
C LEU A 473 -1.44 17.71 -6.32
N LEU A 474 -0.65 18.65 -6.83
CA LEU A 474 -0.48 18.86 -8.27
C LEU A 474 0.19 17.67 -8.97
N SER A 475 1.25 17.12 -8.37
CA SER A 475 1.93 15.92 -8.87
C SER A 475 0.99 14.72 -8.91
N VAL A 476 0.12 14.56 -7.91
CA VAL A 476 -0.86 13.46 -7.88
C VAL A 476 -1.98 13.66 -8.90
N ILE A 477 -2.39 14.90 -9.21
CA ILE A 477 -3.32 15.18 -10.32
C ILE A 477 -2.70 14.72 -11.65
N ASP A 478 -1.47 15.11 -11.92
CA ASP A 478 -0.74 14.75 -13.14
C ASP A 478 -0.49 13.23 -13.24
N LEU A 479 -0.03 12.61 -12.15
CA LEU A 479 0.13 11.16 -12.02
C LEU A 479 -1.18 10.45 -12.35
N SER A 480 -2.31 10.88 -11.78
CA SER A 480 -3.59 10.19 -11.97
C SER A 480 -3.99 10.16 -13.45
N VAL A 481 -3.87 11.29 -14.14
CA VAL A 481 -4.20 11.38 -15.57
C VAL A 481 -3.25 10.53 -16.42
N LYS A 482 -1.96 10.60 -16.14
CA LYS A 482 -0.95 9.78 -16.84
C LYS A 482 -1.16 8.29 -16.60
N SER A 483 -1.46 7.88 -15.37
CA SER A 483 -1.72 6.49 -15.03
C SER A 483 -2.96 5.96 -15.76
N VAL A 484 -4.06 6.72 -15.81
CA VAL A 484 -5.24 6.34 -16.63
C VAL A 484 -4.88 6.21 -18.10
N GLY A 485 -4.08 7.14 -18.64
CA GLY A 485 -3.60 7.08 -20.02
C GLY A 485 -2.80 5.81 -20.32
N ILE A 486 -1.90 5.40 -19.42
CA ILE A 486 -1.11 4.17 -19.59
C ILE A 486 -2.00 2.93 -19.47
N VAL A 487 -2.88 2.89 -18.46
CA VAL A 487 -3.79 1.76 -18.23
C VAL A 487 -4.72 1.54 -19.42
N ASN A 488 -5.30 2.61 -19.98
CA ASN A 488 -6.16 2.53 -21.16
C ASN A 488 -5.40 2.13 -22.44
N GLY A 489 -4.07 2.27 -22.44
CA GLY A 489 -3.20 1.87 -23.54
C GLY A 489 -2.62 0.45 -23.42
N LEU A 490 -2.96 -0.30 -22.36
CA LEU A 490 -2.50 -1.68 -22.20
C LEU A 490 -3.11 -2.59 -23.28
N PRO A 491 -2.34 -3.59 -23.78
CA PRO A 491 -2.89 -4.62 -24.63
C PRO A 491 -3.88 -5.51 -23.85
N LYS A 492 -4.61 -6.35 -24.58
CA LYS A 492 -5.45 -7.38 -23.94
C LYS A 492 -4.57 -8.46 -23.32
N ALA A 493 -4.97 -8.94 -22.15
CA ALA A 493 -4.32 -10.06 -21.47
C ALA A 493 -4.64 -11.40 -22.13
N GLY A 494 -5.76 -11.50 -22.86
CA GLY A 494 -6.15 -12.71 -23.60
C GLY A 494 -6.57 -13.86 -22.68
N VAL A 495 -7.38 -13.54 -21.68
CA VAL A 495 -7.77 -14.40 -20.55
C VAL A 495 -9.26 -14.58 -20.40
#